data_AF-A0A2M8DSQ3-F1
#
_entry.id   AF-A0A2M8DSQ3-F1
#
_cell.length_a   1.000
_cell.length_b   1.000
_cell.length_c   1.000
_cell.angle_alpha   90.00
_cell.angle_beta   90.00
_cell.angle_gamma   90.00
#
_symmetry.space_group_name_H-M   'P 1'
#
loop_
_entity.id
_entity.type
_entity.pdbx_description
1 polymer ?
#
loop_
_entity_poly.entity_id
_entity_poly.type
_entity_poly.pdbx_seq_one_letter_code
_entity_poly.pdbx_strand_id
1 'polypeptide(L)'
;MVPHLTTALKGPLLDLERRFLTEQPSIERWFRTQWLEHTVPFYASVDLRNAGFKLAPVDTNLFPGGFNNLNPDFLPLCIHAAQSAIEKICPEARGVLLIPENHTRNQFYLQNVSVLARVLRQSGLNVRIGSLLPEITQATAIQLNDGSTLTLEPITREGNRLRIGDFDPCVVLLNNDLSAGVPDILRNLEQNVLPPLQGGWTTRRKSKHFAAYDHVAQDFAGLLDIDPW
;
A
#
# COMPACT_ATOMS: atom_id res chain seq x y z
N MET A 1 23.80 12.79 6.50
CA MET A 1 23.87 13.44 5.17
C MET A 1 22.58 13.13 4.44
N VAL A 2 21.93 14.12 3.84
CA VAL A 2 20.68 13.94 3.07
C VAL A 2 20.92 14.29 1.59
N PRO A 3 20.13 13.77 0.64
CA PRO A 3 20.27 14.13 -0.76
C PRO A 3 20.07 15.63 -1.00
N HIS A 4 20.91 16.21 -1.86
CA HIS A 4 20.80 17.60 -2.30
C HIS A 4 20.70 17.67 -3.82
N LEU A 5 19.89 18.60 -4.34
CA LEU A 5 19.80 18.87 -5.76
C LEU A 5 21.14 19.43 -6.27
N THR A 6 21.72 18.79 -7.28
CA THR A 6 22.95 19.21 -7.97
C THR A 6 22.69 20.16 -9.15
N THR A 7 21.48 20.73 -9.23
CA THR A 7 21.06 21.67 -10.27
C THR A 7 20.89 23.09 -9.71
N ALA A 8 21.26 24.10 -10.51
CA ALA A 8 20.98 25.51 -10.24
C ALA A 8 19.56 25.91 -10.66
N LEU A 9 18.91 25.12 -11.54
CA LEU A 9 17.58 25.42 -12.08
C LEU A 9 16.50 24.91 -11.13
N LYS A 10 15.96 25.82 -10.31
CA LYS A 10 14.92 25.54 -9.31
C LYS A 10 13.68 26.43 -9.43
N GLY A 11 13.62 27.32 -10.44
CA GLY A 11 12.53 28.29 -10.60
C GLY A 11 11.14 27.66 -10.56
N PRO A 12 10.82 26.73 -11.47
CA PRO A 12 9.50 26.08 -11.49
C PRO A 12 9.18 25.32 -10.19
N LEU A 13 10.16 24.65 -9.59
CA LEU A 13 9.97 23.99 -8.29
C LEU A 13 9.62 24.97 -7.17
N LEU A 14 10.35 26.09 -7.08
CA LEU A 14 10.08 27.12 -6.05
C LEU A 14 8.73 27.80 -6.25
N ASP A 15 8.31 28.01 -7.50
CA ASP A 15 7.01 28.60 -7.80
C ASP A 15 5.86 27.62 -7.46
N LEU A 16 6.03 26.33 -7.75
CA LEU A 16 5.11 25.28 -7.32
C LEU A 16 5.00 25.22 -5.78
N GLU A 17 6.14 25.21 -5.07
CA GLU A 17 6.19 25.19 -3.61
C GLU A 17 5.48 26.41 -3.00
N ARG A 18 5.76 27.61 -3.53
CA ARG A 18 5.08 28.84 -3.09
C ARG A 18 3.57 28.73 -3.28
N ARG A 19 3.12 28.25 -4.45
CA ARG A 19 1.68 28.11 -4.70
C ARG A 19 1.04 27.13 -3.73
N PHE A 20 1.69 26.00 -3.46
CA PHE A 20 1.18 25.00 -2.50
C PHE A 20 1.09 25.55 -1.08
N LEU A 21 2.08 26.32 -0.65
CA LEU A 21 2.08 26.95 0.67
C LEU A 21 1.01 28.03 0.81
N THR A 22 0.80 28.85 -0.23
CA THR A 22 -0.24 29.89 -0.23
C THR A 22 -1.64 29.31 -0.30
N GLU A 23 -1.85 28.21 -1.04
CA GLU A 23 -3.17 27.60 -1.25
C GLU A 23 -3.45 26.38 -0.36
N GLN A 24 -2.67 26.18 0.71
CA GLN A 24 -2.78 24.98 1.55
C GLN A 24 -4.23 24.67 2.00
N PRO A 25 -5.04 25.63 2.51
CA PRO A 25 -6.43 25.34 2.89
C PRO A 25 -7.31 24.90 1.71
N SER A 26 -7.10 25.48 0.53
CA SER A 26 -7.80 25.16 -0.72
C SER A 26 -7.46 23.74 -1.16
N ILE A 27 -6.17 23.37 -1.14
CA ILE A 27 -5.67 22.03 -1.48
C ILE A 27 -6.25 20.97 -0.54
N GLU A 28 -6.18 21.21 0.78
CA GLU A 28 -6.71 20.27 1.78
C GLU A 28 -8.23 20.11 1.66
N ARG A 29 -8.95 21.19 1.36
CA ARG A 29 -10.40 21.11 1.08
C ARG A 29 -10.68 20.28 -0.16
N TRP A 30 -9.94 20.50 -1.25
CA TRP A 30 -10.11 19.77 -2.49
C TRP A 30 -9.86 18.27 -2.29
N PHE A 31 -8.79 17.88 -1.60
CA PHE A 31 -8.56 16.47 -1.27
C PHE A 31 -9.70 15.87 -0.46
N ARG A 32 -10.18 16.56 0.59
CA ARG A 32 -11.33 16.08 1.38
C ARG A 32 -12.57 15.85 0.52
N THR A 33 -12.85 16.69 -0.48
CA THR A 33 -13.97 16.46 -1.40
C THR A 33 -13.73 15.28 -2.34
N GLN A 34 -12.52 15.13 -2.89
CA GLN A 34 -12.19 13.97 -3.74
C GLN A 34 -12.36 12.64 -2.98
N TRP A 35 -12.02 12.60 -1.69
CA TRP A 35 -12.16 11.40 -0.86
C TRP A 35 -13.60 11.06 -0.46
N LEU A 36 -14.56 11.97 -0.68
CA LEU A 36 -15.99 11.66 -0.52
C LEU A 36 -16.54 10.89 -1.74
N GLU A 37 -15.97 11.14 -2.92
CA GLU A 37 -16.43 10.56 -4.18
C GLU A 37 -15.62 9.31 -4.58
N HIS A 38 -14.40 9.17 -4.06
CA HIS A 38 -13.47 8.11 -4.43
C HIS A 38 -13.00 7.29 -3.23
N THR A 39 -13.07 5.97 -3.38
CA THR A 39 -12.53 5.03 -2.38
C THR A 39 -11.00 5.08 -2.38
N VAL A 40 -10.42 5.40 -1.22
CA VAL A 40 -8.98 5.39 -1.00
C VAL A 40 -8.50 3.94 -0.81
N PRO A 41 -7.39 3.51 -1.44
CA PRO A 41 -6.83 2.19 -1.18
C PRO A 41 -6.38 2.06 0.28
N PHE A 42 -6.35 0.84 0.81
CA PHE A 42 -5.88 0.59 2.18
C PHE A 42 -4.45 1.11 2.41
N TYR A 43 -3.59 0.95 1.40
CA TYR A 43 -2.24 1.49 1.38
C TYR A 43 -1.77 1.71 -0.06
N ALA A 44 -0.73 2.51 -0.24
CA ALA A 44 -0.02 2.68 -1.51
C ALA A 44 1.36 3.31 -1.25
N SER A 45 2.28 3.14 -2.21
CA SER A 45 3.47 3.98 -2.33
C SER A 45 3.52 4.63 -3.70
N VAL A 46 4.10 5.84 -3.77
CA VAL A 46 4.27 6.60 -5.01
C VAL A 46 5.71 7.05 -5.11
N ASP A 47 6.38 6.67 -6.20
CA ASP A 47 7.73 7.12 -6.49
C ASP A 47 7.66 8.48 -7.18
N LEU A 48 8.42 9.45 -6.68
CA LEU A 48 8.51 10.79 -7.24
C LEU A 48 9.91 11.03 -7.83
N ARG A 49 9.97 11.85 -8.88
CA ARG A 49 11.24 12.42 -9.37
C ARG A 49 11.16 13.94 -9.34
N ASN A 50 12.16 14.55 -8.68
CA ASN A 50 12.36 16.00 -8.68
C ASN A 50 13.50 16.35 -9.63
N ALA A 51 13.18 17.00 -10.75
CA ALA A 51 14.13 17.45 -11.75
C ALA A 51 14.52 18.94 -11.60
N GLY A 52 14.01 19.64 -10.58
CA GLY A 52 14.16 21.09 -10.39
C GLY A 52 13.25 21.94 -11.28
N PHE A 53 12.96 21.49 -12.50
CA PHE A 53 11.96 22.09 -13.38
C PHE A 53 10.60 21.36 -13.39
N LYS A 54 10.53 20.15 -12.83
CA LYS A 54 9.33 19.30 -12.77
C LYS A 54 9.40 18.36 -11.57
N LEU A 55 8.27 18.19 -10.88
CA LEU A 55 8.08 17.21 -9.82
C LEU A 55 6.92 16.31 -10.23
N ALA A 56 7.19 15.03 -10.50
CA ALA A 56 6.17 14.14 -11.05
C ALA A 56 6.24 12.73 -10.43
N PRO A 57 5.09 12.06 -10.28
CA PRO A 57 5.05 10.64 -9.97
C PRO A 57 5.51 9.82 -11.18
N VAL A 58 6.29 8.78 -10.91
CA VAL A 58 6.81 7.87 -11.94
C VAL A 58 6.38 6.42 -11.73
N ASP A 59 5.95 6.08 -10.52
CA ASP A 59 5.34 4.79 -10.21
C ASP A 59 4.28 4.92 -9.11
N THR A 60 3.28 4.05 -9.15
CA THR A 60 2.28 3.91 -8.09
C THR A 60 2.06 2.44 -7.82
N ASN A 61 2.45 2.00 -6.64
CA ASN A 61 2.37 0.63 -6.18
C ASN A 61 1.28 0.48 -5.11
N LEU A 62 0.29 -0.37 -5.38
CA LEU A 62 -0.77 -0.74 -4.44
C LEU A 62 -0.38 -1.90 -3.52
N PHE A 63 0.85 -2.42 -3.65
CA PHE A 63 1.44 -3.50 -2.85
C PHE A 63 2.83 -3.08 -2.35
N PRO A 64 2.94 -1.97 -1.58
CA PRO A 64 4.23 -1.45 -1.15
C PRO A 64 5.01 -2.48 -0.34
N GLY A 65 6.26 -2.74 -0.74
CA GLY A 65 7.14 -3.76 -0.15
C GLY A 65 8.30 -3.21 0.69
N GLY A 66 8.18 -1.98 1.20
CA GLY A 66 9.25 -1.25 1.88
C GLY A 66 8.90 -0.68 3.25
N PHE A 67 7.95 -1.28 3.99
CA PHE A 67 7.54 -0.78 5.31
C PHE A 67 8.69 -0.73 6.33
N ASN A 68 9.69 -1.59 6.19
CA ASN A 68 10.91 -1.60 7.01
C ASN A 68 11.84 -0.39 6.77
N ASN A 69 11.60 0.39 5.71
CA ASN A 69 12.38 1.60 5.40
C ASN A 69 11.76 2.88 6.02
N LEU A 70 10.57 2.79 6.60
CA LEU A 70 9.93 3.92 7.26
C LEU A 70 10.69 4.30 8.54
N ASN A 71 10.75 5.60 8.85
CA ASN A 71 11.37 6.03 10.09
C ASN A 71 10.54 5.52 11.29
N PRO A 72 11.15 4.75 12.21
CA PRO A 72 10.46 4.18 13.36
C PRO A 72 9.81 5.22 14.29
N ASP A 73 10.29 6.47 14.30
CA ASP A 73 9.69 7.56 15.08
C ASP A 73 8.26 7.89 14.62
N PHE A 74 7.91 7.59 13.36
CA PHE A 74 6.57 7.80 12.80
C PHE A 74 5.67 6.57 12.87
N LEU A 75 6.08 5.51 13.57
CA LEU A 75 5.26 4.33 13.74
C LEU A 75 3.88 4.63 14.36
N PRO A 76 3.73 5.52 15.37
CA PRO A 76 2.41 5.89 15.88
C PRO A 76 1.47 6.46 14.80
N LEU A 77 2.00 7.24 13.84
CA LEU A 77 1.21 7.74 12.72
C LEU A 77 0.78 6.60 11.78
N CYS A 78 1.68 5.65 11.51
CA CYS A 78 1.37 4.49 10.67
C CYS A 78 0.24 3.64 11.28
N ILE A 79 0.28 3.42 12.60
CA ILE A 79 -0.75 2.69 13.34
C ILE A 79 -2.09 3.43 13.24
N HIS A 80 -2.11 4.74 13.50
CA HIS A 80 -3.34 5.53 13.41
C HIS A 80 -3.92 5.56 11.99
N ALA A 81 -3.07 5.66 10.97
CA ALA A 81 -3.49 5.59 9.57
C ALA A 81 -4.11 4.21 9.23
N ALA A 82 -3.49 3.11 9.71
CA ALA A 82 -4.03 1.77 9.54
C ALA A 82 -5.38 1.57 10.25
N GLN A 83 -5.56 2.15 11.44
CA GLN A 83 -6.84 2.17 12.15
C GLN A 83 -7.93 2.88 11.33
N SER A 84 -7.65 4.10 10.85
CA SER A 84 -8.61 4.83 10.03
C SER A 84 -8.92 4.11 8.71
N ALA A 85 -7.94 3.45 8.10
CA ALA A 85 -8.14 2.68 6.88
C ALA A 85 -9.02 1.44 7.12
N ILE A 86 -8.79 0.70 8.21
CA ILE A 86 -9.60 -0.48 8.52
C ILE A 86 -11.02 -0.10 8.93
N GLU A 87 -11.22 0.99 9.68
CA GLU A 87 -12.56 1.48 10.06
C GLU A 87 -13.42 1.82 8.84
N LYS A 88 -12.83 2.37 7.79
CA LYS A 88 -13.56 2.69 6.54
C LYS A 88 -13.93 1.46 5.73
N ILE A 89 -13.13 0.39 5.81
CA ILE A 89 -13.28 -0.79 4.95
C ILE A 89 -14.07 -1.89 5.64
N CYS A 90 -13.78 -2.15 6.90
CA CYS A 90 -14.41 -3.19 7.71
C CYS A 90 -14.33 -2.79 9.20
N PRO A 91 -15.27 -1.95 9.69
CA PRO A 91 -15.28 -1.48 11.07
C PRO A 91 -15.30 -2.60 12.11
N GLU A 92 -15.93 -3.72 11.78
CA GLU A 92 -16.07 -4.91 12.64
C GLU A 92 -14.91 -5.92 12.46
N ALA A 93 -13.85 -5.56 11.71
CA ALA A 93 -12.75 -6.48 11.43
C ALA A 93 -12.04 -6.90 12.72
N ARG A 94 -12.11 -8.19 13.04
CA ARG A 94 -11.37 -8.78 14.17
C ARG A 94 -10.06 -9.42 13.74
N GLY A 95 -9.98 -9.86 12.48
CA GLY A 95 -8.84 -10.60 11.96
C GLY A 95 -8.49 -10.24 10.52
N VAL A 96 -7.18 -10.18 10.25
CA VAL A 96 -6.60 -9.97 8.92
C VAL A 96 -5.71 -11.14 8.54
N LEU A 97 -5.93 -11.67 7.34
CA LEU A 97 -5.00 -12.55 6.65
C LEU A 97 -4.05 -11.70 5.81
N LEU A 98 -2.79 -11.59 6.20
CA LEU A 98 -1.76 -10.95 5.38
C LEU A 98 -1.14 -12.00 4.45
N ILE A 99 -1.22 -11.78 3.15
CA ILE A 99 -0.63 -12.66 2.12
C ILE A 99 0.58 -11.94 1.51
N PRO A 100 1.82 -12.38 1.80
CA PRO A 100 3.03 -11.79 1.24
C PRO A 100 3.33 -12.34 -0.17
N GLU A 101 4.35 -11.76 -0.82
CA GLU A 101 5.01 -12.33 -1.98
C GLU A 101 5.57 -13.72 -1.67
N ASN A 102 5.75 -14.50 -2.73
CA ASN A 102 6.34 -15.84 -2.67
C ASN A 102 7.88 -15.83 -2.41
N HIS A 103 8.41 -14.74 -1.86
CA HIS A 103 9.84 -14.53 -1.59
C HIS A 103 10.21 -14.92 -0.17
N THR A 104 10.69 -16.15 0.03
CA THR A 104 11.15 -16.65 1.34
C THR A 104 12.63 -16.40 1.63
N ARG A 105 13.40 -15.93 0.63
CA ARG A 105 14.86 -15.72 0.76
C ARG A 105 15.27 -14.25 0.84
N ASN A 106 14.39 -13.33 0.46
CA ASN A 106 14.69 -11.90 0.48
C ASN A 106 14.46 -11.35 1.90
N GLN A 107 15.54 -11.23 2.67
CA GLN A 107 15.50 -10.78 4.06
C GLN A 107 14.89 -9.37 4.23
N PHE A 108 15.17 -8.45 3.32
CA PHE A 108 14.58 -7.10 3.37
C PHE A 108 13.06 -7.15 3.16
N TYR A 109 12.60 -7.99 2.24
CA TYR A 109 11.16 -8.16 2.02
C TYR A 109 10.47 -8.82 3.22
N LEU A 110 11.11 -9.81 3.85
CA LEU A 110 10.56 -10.43 5.05
C LEU A 110 10.51 -9.45 6.24
N GLN A 111 11.50 -8.57 6.38
CA GLN A 111 11.46 -7.46 7.34
C GLN A 111 10.31 -6.50 7.03
N ASN A 112 10.06 -6.19 5.76
CA ASN A 112 8.88 -5.43 5.34
C ASN A 112 7.58 -6.09 5.83
N VAL A 113 7.40 -7.40 5.61
CA VAL A 113 6.22 -8.13 6.06
C VAL A 113 6.10 -8.12 7.58
N SER A 114 7.22 -8.26 8.30
CA SER A 114 7.27 -8.18 9.77
C SER A 114 6.79 -6.82 10.29
N VAL A 115 7.29 -5.72 9.71
CA VAL A 115 6.89 -4.36 10.10
C VAL A 115 5.43 -4.09 9.76
N LEU A 116 4.96 -4.50 8.57
CA LEU A 116 3.56 -4.37 8.18
C LEU A 116 2.65 -5.13 9.15
N ALA A 117 2.97 -6.39 9.44
CA ALA A 117 2.20 -7.19 10.39
C ALA A 117 2.20 -6.57 11.80
N ARG A 118 3.31 -5.97 12.23
CA ARG A 118 3.39 -5.24 13.49
C ARG A 118 2.47 -4.02 13.51
N VAL A 119 2.47 -3.18 12.47
CA VAL A 119 1.56 -2.03 12.36
C VAL A 119 0.10 -2.48 12.48
N LEU A 120 -0.28 -3.51 11.74
CA LEU A 120 -1.64 -4.07 11.74
C LEU A 120 -2.05 -4.68 13.09
N ARG A 121 -1.12 -5.34 13.79
CA ARG A 121 -1.39 -5.85 15.16
C ARG A 121 -1.57 -4.70 16.14
N GLN A 122 -0.72 -3.69 16.05
CA GLN A 122 -0.78 -2.51 16.92
C GLN A 122 -2.01 -1.62 16.63
N SER A 123 -2.63 -1.74 15.45
CA SER A 123 -3.94 -1.12 15.17
C SER A 123 -5.12 -1.87 15.80
N GLY A 124 -4.89 -2.98 16.53
CA GLY A 124 -5.93 -3.73 17.24
C GLY A 124 -6.46 -4.96 16.51
N LEU A 125 -5.79 -5.42 15.45
CA LEU A 125 -6.24 -6.55 14.63
C LEU A 125 -5.50 -7.84 15.00
N ASN A 126 -6.20 -8.98 14.95
CA ASN A 126 -5.53 -10.28 14.96
C ASN A 126 -4.96 -10.57 13.57
N VAL A 127 -3.64 -10.59 13.42
CA VAL A 127 -2.97 -10.72 12.12
C VAL A 127 -2.20 -12.02 12.03
N ARG A 128 -2.56 -12.82 11.02
CA ARG A 128 -1.82 -14.04 10.64
C ARG A 128 -1.33 -13.94 9.21
N ILE A 129 -0.18 -14.58 8.95
CA ILE A 129 0.53 -14.44 7.69
C ILE A 129 0.38 -15.75 6.92
N GLY A 130 -0.45 -15.70 5.88
CA GLY A 130 -0.77 -16.84 5.05
C GLY A 130 0.16 -16.94 3.86
N SER A 131 0.74 -18.11 3.61
CA SER A 131 1.55 -18.37 2.43
C SER A 131 0.74 -19.00 1.30
N LEU A 132 1.02 -18.58 0.07
CA LEU A 132 0.56 -19.24 -1.16
C LEU A 132 1.55 -20.28 -1.69
N LEU A 133 2.69 -20.47 -0.99
CA LEU A 133 3.73 -21.42 -1.39
C LEU A 133 3.31 -22.86 -1.08
N PRO A 134 3.25 -23.76 -2.09
CA PRO A 134 2.86 -25.15 -1.88
C PRO A 134 3.77 -25.92 -0.91
N GLU A 135 5.04 -25.52 -0.77
CA GLU A 135 5.99 -26.14 0.14
C GLU A 135 5.74 -25.80 1.63
N ILE A 136 5.01 -24.72 1.92
CA ILE A 136 4.63 -24.35 3.29
C ILE A 136 3.38 -25.14 3.66
N THR A 137 3.57 -26.32 4.26
CA THR A 137 2.48 -27.23 4.66
C THR A 137 2.14 -27.18 6.15
N GLN A 138 2.95 -26.46 6.94
CA GLN A 138 2.77 -26.24 8.37
C GLN A 138 3.32 -24.87 8.75
N ALA A 139 2.98 -24.38 9.95
CA ALA A 139 3.51 -23.13 10.46
C ALA A 139 5.05 -23.16 10.46
N THR A 140 5.65 -22.29 9.66
CA THR A 140 7.09 -22.27 9.37
C THR A 140 7.67 -20.96 9.89
N ALA A 141 8.49 -21.06 10.93
CA ALA A 141 9.22 -19.93 11.49
C ALA A 141 10.44 -19.60 10.63
N ILE A 142 10.58 -18.33 10.25
CA ILE A 142 11.71 -17.78 9.49
C ILE A 142 12.42 -16.76 10.37
N GLN A 143 13.70 -16.98 10.61
CA GLN A 143 14.54 -16.02 11.33
C GLN A 143 14.92 -14.86 10.41
N LEU A 144 14.77 -13.64 10.93
CA LEU A 144 15.12 -12.40 10.25
C LEU A 144 16.48 -11.89 10.71
N ASN A 145 17.14 -11.12 9.86
CA ASN A 145 18.46 -10.55 10.15
C ASN A 145 18.50 -9.61 11.37
N ASP A 146 17.35 -9.09 11.80
CA ASP A 146 17.22 -8.23 12.99
C ASP A 146 16.97 -9.03 14.28
N GLY A 147 17.02 -10.37 14.21
CA GLY A 147 16.77 -11.28 15.33
C GLY A 147 15.31 -11.56 15.62
N SER A 148 14.37 -10.94 14.89
CA SER A 148 12.95 -11.26 15.00
C SER A 148 12.59 -12.52 14.18
N THR A 149 11.42 -13.09 14.47
CA THR A 149 10.93 -14.28 13.78
C THR A 149 9.60 -13.99 13.10
N LEU A 150 9.49 -14.35 11.82
CA LEU A 150 8.27 -14.30 11.03
C LEU A 150 7.71 -15.71 10.89
N THR A 151 6.43 -15.94 11.17
CA THR A 151 5.79 -17.24 10.96
C THR A 151 4.93 -17.19 9.71
N LEU A 152 5.24 -18.01 8.72
CA LEU A 152 4.40 -18.24 7.53
C LEU A 152 3.57 -19.50 7.71
N GLU A 153 2.31 -19.44 7.30
CA GLU A 153 1.35 -20.48 7.63
C GLU A 153 0.53 -20.88 6.41
N PRO A 154 0.24 -22.17 6.21
CA PRO A 154 -0.51 -22.63 5.04
C PRO A 154 -1.92 -22.05 5.02
N ILE A 155 -2.31 -21.43 3.91
CA ILE A 155 -3.69 -20.99 3.70
C ILE A 155 -4.52 -22.19 3.22
N THR A 156 -5.67 -22.40 3.83
CA THR A 156 -6.70 -23.31 3.31
C THR A 156 -7.90 -22.52 2.78
N ARG A 157 -8.60 -23.10 1.81
CA ARG A 157 -9.88 -22.55 1.32
C ARG A 157 -11.01 -23.50 1.68
N GLU A 158 -11.98 -22.99 2.44
CA GLU A 158 -13.21 -23.68 2.81
C GLU A 158 -14.38 -22.94 2.16
N GLY A 159 -14.98 -23.55 1.14
CA GLY A 159 -15.98 -22.86 0.32
C GLY A 159 -15.39 -21.60 -0.33
N ASN A 160 -15.96 -20.43 0.00
CA ASN A 160 -15.51 -19.12 -0.51
C ASN A 160 -14.75 -18.29 0.53
N ARG A 161 -14.13 -18.95 1.52
CA ARG A 161 -13.36 -18.27 2.57
C ARG A 161 -11.96 -18.86 2.69
N LEU A 162 -10.97 -17.99 2.88
CA LEU A 162 -9.61 -18.35 3.25
C LEU A 162 -9.46 -18.43 4.76
N ARG A 163 -8.74 -19.44 5.24
CA ARG A 163 -8.53 -19.70 6.67
C ARG A 163 -7.10 -20.13 6.95
N ILE A 164 -6.71 -20.06 8.22
CA ILE A 164 -5.50 -20.72 8.72
C ILE A 164 -5.84 -21.52 9.98
N GLY A 165 -6.05 -22.82 9.84
CA GLY A 165 -6.64 -23.62 10.92
C GLY A 165 -8.00 -23.04 11.31
N ASP A 166 -8.23 -22.82 12.60
CA ASP A 166 -9.49 -22.25 13.11
C ASP A 166 -9.64 -20.75 12.85
N PHE A 167 -8.58 -20.06 12.41
CA PHE A 167 -8.61 -18.61 12.15
C PHE A 167 -9.39 -18.31 10.86
N ASP A 168 -10.54 -17.65 11.01
CA ASP A 168 -11.37 -17.10 9.92
C ASP A 168 -11.30 -15.56 9.92
N PRO A 169 -10.46 -14.96 9.06
CA PRO A 169 -10.28 -13.52 8.98
C PRO A 169 -11.46 -12.82 8.31
N CYS A 170 -11.68 -11.56 8.67
CA CYS A 170 -12.68 -10.71 8.00
C CYS A 170 -12.14 -10.14 6.68
N VAL A 171 -10.83 -9.88 6.64
CA VAL A 171 -10.14 -9.19 5.55
C VAL A 171 -8.93 -10.00 5.10
N VAL A 172 -8.71 -10.06 3.80
CA VAL A 172 -7.51 -10.58 3.16
C VAL A 172 -6.70 -9.42 2.61
N LEU A 173 -5.58 -9.11 3.24
CA LEU A 173 -4.66 -8.05 2.79
C LEU A 173 -3.54 -8.67 1.97
N LEU A 174 -3.45 -8.30 0.71
CA LEU A 174 -2.42 -8.72 -0.22
C LEU A 174 -1.25 -7.76 -0.15
N ASN A 175 -0.08 -8.25 0.26
CA ASN A 175 1.23 -7.64 0.00
C ASN A 175 1.97 -8.39 -1.11
N ASN A 176 1.20 -8.94 -2.04
CA ASN A 176 1.61 -9.69 -3.21
C ASN A 176 0.94 -9.06 -4.45
N ASP A 177 1.73 -8.65 -5.44
CA ASP A 177 1.24 -7.93 -6.61
C ASP A 177 0.49 -8.81 -7.64
N LEU A 178 0.53 -10.13 -7.42
CA LEU A 178 -0.05 -11.16 -8.28
C LEU A 178 0.40 -11.03 -9.74
N SER A 179 1.66 -10.65 -9.96
CA SER A 179 2.29 -10.46 -11.28
C SER A 179 2.26 -11.70 -12.14
N ALA A 180 2.30 -12.90 -11.54
CA ALA A 180 2.14 -14.18 -12.23
C ALA A 180 0.68 -14.54 -12.58
N GLY A 181 -0.29 -13.69 -12.20
CA GLY A 181 -1.72 -13.93 -12.34
C GLY A 181 -2.40 -14.20 -11.00
N VAL A 182 -3.73 -13.98 -10.97
CA VAL A 182 -4.55 -14.20 -9.78
C VAL A 182 -4.81 -15.71 -9.61
N PRO A 183 -4.28 -16.35 -8.55
CA PRO A 183 -4.49 -17.78 -8.29
C PRO A 183 -5.96 -18.08 -7.99
N ASP A 184 -6.41 -19.28 -8.35
CA ASP A 184 -7.82 -19.67 -8.17
C ASP A 184 -8.28 -19.63 -6.71
N ILE A 185 -7.37 -19.89 -5.76
CA ILE A 185 -7.66 -19.81 -4.33
C ILE A 185 -8.18 -18.42 -3.91
N LEU A 186 -7.76 -17.34 -4.59
CA LEU A 186 -8.18 -15.97 -4.29
C LEU A 186 -9.48 -15.54 -5.00
N ARG A 187 -10.02 -16.34 -5.91
CA ARG A 187 -11.18 -15.95 -6.74
C ARG A 187 -12.50 -16.18 -6.00
N ASN A 188 -13.45 -15.26 -6.16
CA ASN A 188 -14.81 -15.37 -5.61
C ASN A 188 -14.85 -15.61 -4.10
N LEU A 189 -14.01 -14.87 -3.36
CA LEU A 189 -14.03 -14.92 -1.90
C LEU A 189 -15.15 -14.04 -1.34
N GLU A 190 -15.74 -14.48 -0.22
CA GLU A 190 -16.68 -13.69 0.58
C GLU A 190 -15.97 -12.59 1.38
N GLN A 191 -14.70 -12.80 1.69
CA GLN A 191 -13.88 -11.85 2.43
C GLN A 191 -13.45 -10.69 1.54
N ASN A 192 -13.33 -9.51 2.13
CA ASN A 192 -12.79 -8.34 1.43
C ASN A 192 -11.30 -8.56 1.14
N VAL A 193 -10.96 -8.63 -0.15
CA VAL A 193 -9.58 -8.72 -0.62
C VAL A 193 -9.06 -7.32 -0.95
N LEU A 194 -7.97 -6.92 -0.31
CA LEU A 194 -7.39 -5.57 -0.40
C LEU A 194 -5.94 -5.61 -0.87
N PRO A 195 -5.54 -4.77 -1.83
CA PRO A 195 -6.42 -4.04 -2.75
C PRO A 195 -7.28 -5.03 -3.58
N PRO A 196 -8.38 -4.57 -4.20
CA PRO A 196 -9.21 -5.42 -5.04
C PRO A 196 -8.39 -6.09 -6.15
N LEU A 197 -8.72 -7.35 -6.49
CA LEU A 197 -7.98 -8.16 -7.45
C LEU A 197 -7.92 -7.54 -8.87
N GLN A 198 -8.90 -6.71 -9.22
CA GLN A 198 -8.92 -5.93 -10.47
C GLN A 198 -7.86 -4.83 -10.52
N GLY A 199 -7.24 -4.50 -9.38
CA GLY A 199 -6.10 -3.59 -9.26
C GLY A 199 -4.74 -4.30 -9.41
N GLY A 200 -4.72 -5.63 -9.53
CA GLY A 200 -3.51 -6.43 -9.70
C GLY A 200 -2.79 -6.21 -11.03
N TRP A 201 -1.51 -6.57 -11.09
CA TRP A 201 -0.63 -6.30 -12.25
C TRP A 201 -1.17 -6.86 -13.58
N THR A 202 -1.80 -8.03 -13.54
CA THR A 202 -2.30 -8.73 -14.74
C THR A 202 -3.60 -8.17 -15.32
N THR A 203 -4.31 -7.30 -14.58
CA THR A 203 -5.61 -6.73 -15.00
C THR A 203 -5.55 -5.22 -15.22
N ARG A 204 -4.55 -4.53 -14.68
CA ARG A 204 -4.35 -3.08 -14.85
C ARG A 204 -3.77 -2.74 -16.24
N ARG A 205 -4.42 -1.82 -16.96
CA ARG A 205 -3.83 -1.20 -18.17
C ARG A 205 -3.11 0.09 -17.78
N LYS A 206 -1.81 0.19 -18.08
CA LYS A 206 -1.01 1.39 -17.80
C LYS A 206 -1.60 2.66 -18.43
N SER A 207 -2.12 2.58 -19.66
CA SER A 207 -2.77 3.72 -20.32
C SER A 207 -3.97 4.28 -19.57
N LYS A 208 -4.78 3.42 -18.92
CA LYS A 208 -5.90 3.88 -18.09
C LYS A 208 -5.41 4.61 -16.83
N HIS A 209 -4.32 4.14 -16.23
CA HIS A 209 -3.72 4.83 -15.10
C HIS A 209 -3.22 6.22 -15.47
N PHE A 210 -2.50 6.36 -16.59
CA PHE A 210 -2.03 7.66 -17.04
C PHE A 210 -3.18 8.59 -17.41
N ALA A 211 -4.22 8.08 -18.10
CA ALA A 211 -5.41 8.89 -18.39
C ALA A 211 -6.14 9.37 -17.10
N ALA A 212 -6.23 8.52 -16.08
CA ALA A 212 -6.78 8.92 -14.78
C ALA A 212 -5.90 9.95 -14.08
N TYR A 213 -4.57 9.79 -14.13
CA TYR A 213 -3.64 10.77 -13.58
C TYR A 213 -3.71 12.11 -14.32
N ASP A 214 -3.77 12.10 -15.66
CA ASP A 214 -3.87 13.30 -16.47
C ASP A 214 -5.13 14.12 -16.12
N HIS A 215 -6.26 13.44 -15.89
CA HIS A 215 -7.49 14.10 -15.44
C HIS A 215 -7.33 14.77 -14.07
N VAL A 216 -6.77 14.04 -13.10
CA VAL A 216 -6.49 14.56 -11.75
C VAL A 216 -5.50 15.74 -11.81
N ALA A 217 -4.45 15.63 -12.63
CA ALA A 217 -3.46 16.68 -12.80
C ALA A 217 -4.06 17.94 -13.42
N GLN A 218 -4.93 17.81 -14.42
CA GLN A 218 -5.64 18.94 -15.04
C GLN A 218 -6.56 19.65 -14.05
N ASP A 219 -7.38 18.90 -13.31
CA ASP A 219 -8.32 19.46 -12.35
C ASP A 219 -7.58 20.17 -11.20
N PHE A 220 -6.52 19.55 -10.68
CA PHE A 220 -5.70 20.12 -9.62
C PHE A 220 -4.88 21.33 -10.10
N ALA A 221 -4.37 21.29 -11.33
CA ALA A 221 -3.68 22.41 -11.95
C ALA A 221 -4.61 23.61 -12.15
N GLY A 222 -5.86 23.36 -12.58
CA GLY A 222 -6.88 24.41 -12.71
C GLY A 222 -7.26 25.05 -11.37
N LEU A 223 -7.32 24.29 -10.28
CA LEU A 223 -7.54 24.83 -8.93
C LEU A 223 -6.43 25.81 -8.51
N LEU A 224 -5.19 25.51 -8.89
CA LEU A 224 -4.01 26.24 -8.44
C LEU A 224 -3.42 27.19 -9.49
N ASP A 225 -4.03 27.30 -10.66
CA ASP A 225 -3.53 28.10 -11.78
C ASP A 225 -2.03 27.84 -12.05
N ILE A 226 -1.67 26.55 -12.15
CA ILE A 226 -0.33 26.08 -12.49
C ILE A 226 -0.34 25.37 -13.84
N ASP A 227 0.83 25.26 -14.47
CA ASP A 227 0.99 24.41 -15.64
C ASP A 227 0.82 22.93 -15.23
N PRO A 228 -0.09 22.15 -15.85
CA PRO A 228 -0.23 20.72 -15.56
C PRO A 228 0.98 19.89 -16.01
N TRP A 229 1.92 20.45 -16.77
CA TRP A 229 3.15 19.76 -17.19
C TRP A 229 4.11 19.48 -16.04
#